data_AF-A0A928WR69-F1
#
_entry.id   AF-A0A928WR69-F1
#
_cell.length_a   1.000
_cell.length_b   1.000
_cell.length_c   1.000
_cell.angle_alpha   90.00
_cell.angle_beta   90.00
_cell.angle_gamma   90.00
#
_symmetry.space_group_name_H-M   'P 1'
#
loop_
_entity.id
_entity.type
_entity.pdbx_description
1 polymer ?
#
loop_
_entity_poly.entity_id
_entity_poly.type
_entity_poly.pdbx_seq_one_letter_code
_entity_poly.pdbx_strand_id
1 'polypeptide(L)'
;MQLSLFESSRGVPGFMQSVLDAGATLAVSVSGGKDSDAMLRYLASTHSTKNWTGELFSLFCDLGRIEWPGVSEHLHKVCAELHVPLTKLYPKRSMIDEWQHRHETILSKQQEKPFWSSSAARYCTKHEKTQPADKLLRGHQFVVCAIGLRAEESSARAKKPRYQVRNDIASVWYKTPQSCKSAEEKERWAEQAYQNWLDNDRKGRFALSWHPIHDWSLAEVWQQNGTSCEDVARRSTLYQSGELKQALQGFPCHWAYVSSNSRLSCSLCVLASSHDILNGAQHNLRTWTELALMEVTSGWSFQQGRWLLSLASEDIALSLVKEKQLRKVLCDLQLVQPVNPIFLLSLIRLCKLAQLTFWTEEAVVAIANQLRICSIPE
;
A
#
# COMPACT_ATOMS: atom_id res chain seq x y z
N MET A 1 -39.17 26.32 19.19
CA MET A 1 -38.38 26.37 17.95
C MET A 1 -36.93 26.08 18.31
N GLN A 2 -36.57 24.81 18.44
CA GLN A 2 -35.20 24.38 18.72
C GLN A 2 -35.09 22.90 18.34
N LEU A 3 -34.60 22.64 17.13
CA LEU A 3 -34.15 21.35 16.63
C LEU A 3 -32.96 21.65 15.71
N SER A 4 -31.80 21.98 16.29
CA SER A 4 -30.54 21.84 15.56
C SER A 4 -30.15 20.36 15.62
N LEU A 5 -30.69 19.61 14.67
CA LEU A 5 -30.19 18.28 14.35
C LEU A 5 -28.73 18.42 13.92
N PHE A 6 -27.86 17.68 14.59
CA PHE A 6 -26.51 17.42 14.12
C PHE A 6 -26.59 16.82 12.71
N GLU A 7 -26.37 17.65 11.69
CA GLU A 7 -25.99 17.14 10.37
C GLU A 7 -24.64 16.45 10.55
N SER A 8 -24.63 15.12 10.41
CA SER A 8 -23.38 14.41 10.19
C SER A 8 -22.73 15.01 8.95
N SER A 9 -21.55 15.59 9.11
CA SER A 9 -20.78 16.30 8.09
C SER A 9 -20.25 15.38 6.99
N ARG A 10 -21.15 14.80 6.19
CA ARG A 10 -20.79 13.89 5.09
C ARG A 10 -20.43 14.72 3.84
N GLY A 11 -19.13 14.79 3.53
CA GLY A 11 -18.62 15.47 2.33
C GLY A 11 -17.21 16.05 2.51
N VAL A 12 -16.70 16.72 1.48
CA VAL A 12 -15.43 17.46 1.59
C VAL A 12 -15.58 18.55 2.66
N PRO A 13 -14.75 18.57 3.72
CA PRO A 13 -14.83 19.61 4.74
C PRO A 13 -14.72 21.01 4.12
N GLY A 14 -15.47 21.99 4.62
CA GLY A 14 -15.51 23.34 4.04
C GLY A 14 -14.12 23.97 3.87
N PHE A 15 -13.21 23.76 4.82
CA PHE A 15 -11.81 24.18 4.69
C PHE A 15 -11.11 23.54 3.48
N MET A 16 -11.24 22.21 3.30
CA MET A 16 -10.61 21.51 2.18
C MET A 16 -11.22 21.91 0.83
N GLN A 17 -12.53 22.21 0.81
CA GLN A 17 -13.21 22.77 -0.35
C GLN A 17 -12.55 24.11 -0.74
N SER A 18 -12.40 25.05 0.21
CA SER A 18 -11.74 26.34 -0.04
C SER A 18 -10.29 26.21 -0.54
N VAL A 19 -9.54 25.23 -0.03
CA VAL A 19 -8.17 24.94 -0.46
C VAL A 19 -8.13 24.46 -1.92
N LEU A 20 -9.02 23.55 -2.29
CA LEU A 20 -9.05 22.95 -3.63
C LEU A 20 -9.67 23.90 -4.66
N ASP A 21 -10.65 24.71 -4.26
CA ASP A 21 -11.22 25.80 -5.07
C ASP A 21 -10.17 26.88 -5.40
N ALA A 22 -9.22 27.10 -4.49
CA ALA A 22 -8.08 27.98 -4.71
C ALA A 22 -6.98 27.39 -5.61
N GLY A 23 -7.22 26.21 -6.21
CA GLY A 23 -6.33 25.61 -7.21
C GLY A 23 -5.20 24.77 -6.62
N ALA A 24 -5.34 24.25 -5.39
CA ALA A 24 -4.36 23.30 -4.84
C ALA A 24 -4.27 22.04 -5.71
N THR A 25 -3.05 21.61 -6.03
CA THR A 25 -2.84 20.28 -6.62
C THR A 25 -3.32 19.20 -5.66
N LEU A 26 -4.10 18.23 -6.15
CA LEU A 26 -4.58 17.08 -5.40
C LEU A 26 -3.82 15.81 -5.79
N ALA A 27 -2.91 15.40 -4.91
CA ALA A 27 -2.19 14.13 -5.03
C ALA A 27 -2.88 13.04 -4.19
N VAL A 28 -3.24 11.91 -4.80
CA VAL A 28 -3.90 10.79 -4.13
C VAL A 28 -2.91 9.65 -3.90
N SER A 29 -2.59 9.38 -2.64
CA SER A 29 -1.70 8.28 -2.27
C SER A 29 -2.44 6.95 -2.31
N VAL A 30 -2.07 6.08 -3.25
CA VAL A 30 -2.73 4.79 -3.48
C VAL A 30 -1.81 3.62 -3.15
N SER A 31 -2.38 2.51 -2.67
CA SER A 31 -1.66 1.28 -2.37
C SER A 31 -2.27 0.02 -3.00
N GLY A 32 -3.35 0.17 -3.77
CA GLY A 32 -4.15 -0.93 -4.32
C GLY A 32 -5.06 -1.61 -3.30
N GLY A 33 -5.18 -1.03 -2.10
CA GLY A 33 -6.11 -1.51 -1.09
C GLY A 33 -7.49 -0.86 -1.23
N LYS A 34 -8.52 -1.56 -0.75
CA LYS A 34 -9.93 -1.14 -0.82
C LYS A 34 -10.15 0.31 -0.36
N ASP A 35 -9.47 0.73 0.70
CA ASP A 35 -9.62 2.06 1.29
C ASP A 35 -9.00 3.13 0.36
N SER A 36 -7.83 2.86 -0.23
CA SER A 36 -7.22 3.79 -1.21
C SER A 36 -7.97 3.82 -2.53
N ASP A 37 -8.52 2.69 -2.97
CA ASP A 37 -9.30 2.61 -4.21
C ASP A 37 -10.61 3.37 -4.08
N ALA A 38 -11.32 3.20 -2.95
CA ALA A 38 -12.55 3.93 -2.66
C ALA A 38 -12.29 5.42 -2.58
N MET A 39 -11.22 5.83 -1.89
CA MET A 39 -10.79 7.22 -1.83
C MET A 39 -10.47 7.78 -3.23
N LEU A 40 -9.75 7.04 -4.07
CA LEU A 40 -9.41 7.48 -5.42
C LEU A 40 -10.67 7.66 -6.28
N ARG A 41 -11.59 6.69 -6.27
CA ARG A 41 -12.87 6.77 -7.00
C ARG A 41 -13.70 7.96 -6.54
N TYR A 42 -13.82 8.16 -5.22
CA TYR A 42 -14.54 9.28 -4.63
C TYR A 42 -13.92 10.62 -5.03
N LEU A 43 -12.59 10.78 -4.90
CA LEU A 43 -11.91 12.03 -5.21
C LEU A 43 -11.89 12.34 -6.71
N ALA A 44 -11.75 11.35 -7.58
CA ALA A 44 -11.82 11.55 -9.03
C ALA A 44 -13.20 12.08 -9.44
N SER A 45 -14.28 11.46 -8.94
CA SER A 45 -15.65 11.93 -9.19
C SER A 45 -15.89 13.32 -8.59
N THR A 46 -15.39 13.58 -7.38
CA THR A 46 -15.60 14.85 -6.67
C THR A 46 -14.84 15.99 -7.36
N HIS A 47 -13.59 15.76 -7.76
CA HIS A 47 -12.77 16.74 -8.47
C HIS A 47 -13.43 17.22 -9.76
N SER A 48 -13.97 16.29 -10.56
CA SER A 48 -14.74 16.60 -11.76
C SER A 48 -16.05 17.34 -11.43
N THR A 49 -16.83 16.84 -10.46
CA THR A 49 -18.15 17.43 -10.12
C THR A 49 -18.02 18.85 -9.55
N LYS A 50 -16.94 19.12 -8.80
CA LYS A 50 -16.66 20.43 -8.20
C LYS A 50 -15.90 21.38 -9.13
N ASN A 51 -15.48 20.92 -10.31
CA ASN A 51 -14.67 21.70 -11.27
C ASN A 51 -13.40 22.28 -10.64
N TRP A 52 -12.69 21.50 -9.82
CA TRP A 52 -11.42 21.95 -9.26
C TRP A 52 -10.37 22.08 -10.36
N THR A 53 -9.68 23.22 -10.39
CA THR A 53 -8.72 23.57 -11.45
C THR A 53 -7.30 23.06 -11.19
N GLY A 54 -6.98 22.74 -9.93
CA GLY A 54 -5.69 22.15 -9.57
C GLY A 54 -5.53 20.74 -10.16
N GLU A 55 -4.30 20.39 -10.53
CA GLU A 55 -4.00 19.05 -11.07
C GLU A 55 -4.47 17.93 -10.12
N LEU A 56 -5.00 16.85 -10.68
CA LEU A 56 -5.31 15.60 -9.98
C LEU A 56 -4.38 14.50 -10.48
N PHE A 57 -3.66 13.84 -9.58
CA PHE A 57 -2.87 12.65 -9.92
C PHE A 57 -2.79 11.68 -8.73
N SER A 58 -2.50 10.42 -9.04
CA SER A 58 -2.24 9.37 -8.05
C SER A 58 -0.75 9.10 -7.92
N LEU A 59 -0.29 8.71 -6.73
CA LEU A 59 1.07 8.25 -6.49
C LEU A 59 1.08 6.90 -5.78
N PHE A 60 2.00 6.03 -6.19
CA PHE A 60 2.22 4.71 -5.59
C PHE A 60 3.70 4.53 -5.30
N CYS A 61 4.05 4.24 -4.04
CA CYS A 61 5.42 3.91 -3.66
C CYS A 61 5.61 2.39 -3.68
N ASP A 62 6.30 1.88 -4.71
CA ASP A 62 6.57 0.46 -4.91
C ASP A 62 7.69 -0.02 -3.99
N LEU A 63 7.38 -0.96 -3.10
CA LEU A 63 8.33 -1.53 -2.15
C LEU A 63 9.06 -2.77 -2.67
N GLY A 64 8.94 -3.07 -3.97
CA GLY A 64 9.60 -4.15 -4.67
C GLY A 64 8.92 -5.49 -4.44
N ARG A 65 9.74 -6.54 -4.29
CA ARG A 65 9.27 -7.94 -4.24
C ARG A 65 8.34 -8.28 -3.07
N ILE A 66 8.21 -7.41 -2.08
CA ILE A 66 7.28 -7.59 -0.95
C ILE A 66 5.84 -7.20 -1.29
N GLU A 67 5.61 -6.50 -2.40
CA GLU A 67 4.26 -6.13 -2.83
C GLU A 67 3.43 -7.35 -3.23
N TRP A 68 2.11 -7.23 -3.20
CA TRP A 68 1.23 -8.28 -3.69
C TRP A 68 1.38 -8.47 -5.21
N PRO A 69 1.38 -9.72 -5.72
CA PRO A 69 1.30 -9.96 -7.15
C PRO A 69 0.04 -9.30 -7.74
N GLY A 70 0.19 -8.50 -8.78
CA GLY A 70 -0.93 -7.83 -9.45
C GLY A 70 -1.24 -6.42 -8.95
N VAL A 71 -0.55 -5.91 -7.93
CA VAL A 71 -0.86 -4.57 -7.39
C VAL A 71 -0.62 -3.46 -8.41
N SER A 72 0.43 -3.59 -9.24
CA SER A 72 0.74 -2.58 -10.27
C SER A 72 -0.30 -2.60 -11.39
N GLU A 73 -0.71 -3.80 -11.81
CA GLU A 73 -1.74 -4.03 -12.82
C GLU A 73 -3.09 -3.49 -12.37
N HIS A 74 -3.48 -3.79 -11.12
CA HIS A 74 -4.68 -3.27 -10.48
C HIS A 74 -4.68 -1.74 -10.45
N LEU A 75 -3.60 -1.12 -9.97
CA LEU A 75 -3.50 0.33 -9.89
C LEU A 75 -3.52 1.00 -11.26
N HIS A 76 -2.80 0.47 -12.25
CA HIS A 76 -2.86 0.98 -13.62
C HIS A 76 -4.27 0.91 -14.18
N LYS A 77 -4.97 -0.21 -13.98
CA LYS A 77 -6.35 -0.38 -14.44
C LYS A 77 -7.29 0.64 -13.80
N VAL A 78 -7.31 0.74 -12.46
CA VAL A 78 -8.19 1.67 -11.74
C VAL A 78 -7.89 3.12 -12.12
N CYS A 79 -6.61 3.49 -12.22
CA CYS A 79 -6.22 4.85 -12.61
C CYS A 79 -6.62 5.17 -14.05
N ALA A 80 -6.46 4.22 -14.99
CA ALA A 80 -6.87 4.38 -16.37
C ALA A 80 -8.40 4.52 -16.51
N GLU A 81 -9.18 3.68 -15.82
CA GLU A 81 -10.65 3.78 -15.78
C GLU A 81 -11.13 5.15 -15.29
N LEU A 82 -10.43 5.74 -14.32
CA LEU A 82 -10.76 7.03 -13.73
C LEU A 82 -10.13 8.22 -14.46
N HIS A 83 -9.32 7.98 -15.50
CA HIS A 83 -8.53 9.00 -16.20
C HIS A 83 -7.63 9.82 -15.26
N VAL A 84 -7.11 9.19 -14.20
CA VAL A 84 -6.19 9.83 -13.23
C VAL A 84 -4.77 9.35 -13.51
N PRO A 85 -3.80 10.25 -13.79
CA PRO A 85 -2.40 9.85 -13.97
C PRO A 85 -1.84 9.11 -12.75
N LEU A 86 -1.13 8.01 -12.97
CA LEU A 86 -0.43 7.27 -11.90
C LEU A 86 1.07 7.51 -11.96
N THR A 87 1.63 8.12 -10.91
CA THR A 87 3.07 8.26 -10.73
C THR A 87 3.60 7.14 -9.84
N LYS A 88 4.39 6.25 -10.44
CA LYS A 88 5.08 5.19 -9.71
C LYS A 88 6.40 5.71 -9.13
N LEU A 89 6.56 5.57 -7.82
CA LEU A 89 7.69 6.06 -7.06
C LEU A 89 8.48 4.89 -6.49
N TYR A 90 9.80 5.06 -6.43
CA TYR A 90 10.71 4.04 -5.92
C TYR A 90 11.50 4.60 -4.75
N PRO A 91 11.59 3.86 -3.63
CA PRO A 91 12.49 4.21 -2.55
C PRO A 91 13.96 4.02 -2.96
N LYS A 92 14.89 4.58 -2.17
CA LYS A 92 16.33 4.38 -2.39
C LYS A 92 16.70 2.89 -2.35
N ARG A 93 16.03 2.12 -1.49
CA ARG A 93 16.10 0.66 -1.38
C ARG A 93 14.70 0.11 -1.25
N SER A 94 14.44 -1.05 -1.86
CA SER A 94 13.20 -1.78 -1.60
C SER A 94 13.11 -2.18 -0.13
N MET A 95 11.92 -2.54 0.35
CA MET A 95 11.73 -2.78 1.79
C MET A 95 12.65 -3.87 2.33
N ILE A 96 12.79 -4.99 1.60
CA ILE A 96 13.62 -6.11 2.06
C ILE A 96 15.10 -5.75 1.99
N ASP A 97 15.51 -5.01 0.96
CA ASP A 97 16.90 -4.55 0.83
C ASP A 97 17.27 -3.54 1.93
N GLU A 98 16.32 -2.71 2.38
CA GLU A 98 16.55 -1.82 3.52
C GLU A 98 16.68 -2.62 4.82
N TRP A 99 15.88 -3.66 5.04
CA TRP A 99 16.06 -4.56 6.19
C TRP A 99 17.41 -5.27 6.18
N GLN A 100 17.85 -5.78 5.03
CA GLN A 100 19.17 -6.39 4.86
C GLN A 100 20.29 -5.38 5.15
N HIS A 101 20.24 -4.19 4.54
CA HIS A 101 21.22 -3.14 4.77
C HIS A 101 21.29 -2.71 6.24
N ARG A 102 20.13 -2.65 6.90
CA ARG A 102 20.04 -2.31 8.32
C ARG A 102 20.65 -3.39 9.19
N HIS A 103 20.41 -4.67 8.87
CA HIS A 103 21.04 -5.80 9.56
C HIS A 103 22.58 -5.71 9.46
N GLU A 104 23.11 -5.52 8.25
CA GLU A 104 24.55 -5.33 8.02
C GLU A 104 25.13 -4.15 8.84
N THR A 105 24.41 -3.03 8.86
CA THR A 105 24.83 -1.83 9.62
C THR A 105 24.81 -2.05 11.13
N ILE A 106 23.90 -2.89 11.63
CA ILE A 106 23.82 -3.24 13.06
C ILE A 106 24.99 -4.15 13.43
N LEU A 107 25.28 -5.16 12.60
CA LEU A 107 26.44 -6.05 12.77
C LEU A 107 27.76 -5.28 12.73
N SER A 108 27.92 -4.36 11.76
CA SER A 108 29.16 -3.56 11.65
C SER A 108 29.39 -2.63 12.85
N LYS A 109 28.32 -2.29 13.58
CA LYS A 109 28.36 -1.47 14.79
C LYS A 109 28.38 -2.29 16.08
N GLN A 110 28.43 -3.63 15.97
CA GLN A 110 28.40 -4.56 17.11
C GLN A 110 27.21 -4.30 18.04
N GLN A 111 26.04 -4.00 17.46
CA GLN A 111 24.81 -3.74 18.22
C GLN A 111 23.92 -4.98 18.21
N GLU A 112 23.23 -5.22 19.32
CA GLU A 112 22.27 -6.31 19.45
C GLU A 112 20.86 -5.72 19.53
N LYS A 113 20.23 -5.54 18.37
CA LYS A 113 18.86 -5.01 18.27
C LYS A 113 18.19 -5.46 16.98
N PRO A 114 16.84 -5.50 16.94
CA PRO A 114 16.13 -5.89 15.73
C PRO A 114 16.35 -4.90 14.58
N PHE A 115 16.42 -5.44 13.36
CA PHE A 115 16.52 -4.69 12.11
C PHE A 115 15.16 -4.58 11.39
N TRP A 116 14.17 -5.40 11.76
CA TRP A 116 12.81 -5.31 11.24
C TRP A 116 12.15 -3.97 11.54
N SER A 117 11.23 -3.57 10.68
CA SER A 117 10.30 -2.48 11.02
C SER A 117 9.34 -2.93 12.12
N SER A 118 8.81 -1.97 12.88
CA SER A 118 7.80 -2.24 13.89
C SER A 118 6.79 -1.10 13.98
N SER A 119 5.76 -1.25 14.80
CA SER A 119 4.77 -0.19 15.01
C SER A 119 5.41 1.10 15.54
N ALA A 120 6.48 0.97 16.36
CA ALA A 120 7.29 2.06 16.89
C ALA A 120 8.38 2.53 15.90
N ALA A 121 8.95 1.61 15.13
CA ALA A 121 10.02 1.89 14.19
C ALA A 121 9.59 1.59 12.74
N ARG A 122 8.72 2.46 12.21
CA ARG A 122 8.11 2.31 10.87
C ARG A 122 9.04 2.82 9.77
N TYR A 123 10.16 2.15 9.55
CA TYR A 123 11.08 2.48 8.45
C TYR A 123 10.27 2.59 7.15
N CYS A 124 9.51 1.52 6.84
CA CYS A 124 8.59 1.36 5.72
C CYS A 124 7.69 2.58 5.40
N THR A 125 7.31 3.36 6.41
CA THR A 125 6.43 4.52 6.23
C THR A 125 7.27 5.77 5.94
N LYS A 126 8.33 6.02 6.72
CA LYS A 126 9.09 7.26 6.61
C LYS A 126 10.03 7.24 5.41
N HIS A 127 10.85 6.21 5.27
CA HIS A 127 11.94 6.19 4.29
C HIS A 127 11.46 5.73 2.92
N GLU A 128 10.57 4.75 2.86
CA GLU A 128 10.23 4.11 1.60
C GLU A 128 8.94 4.65 0.99
N LYS A 129 8.05 5.25 1.79
CA LYS A 129 6.80 5.85 1.31
C LYS A 129 6.81 7.38 1.37
N THR A 130 6.95 7.95 2.57
CA THR A 130 6.85 9.40 2.79
C THR A 130 7.95 10.16 2.06
N GLN A 131 9.22 9.72 2.14
CA GLN A 131 10.32 10.44 1.49
C GLN A 131 10.21 10.49 -0.05
N PRO A 132 9.96 9.38 -0.77
CA PRO A 132 9.75 9.44 -2.22
C PRO A 132 8.54 10.30 -2.61
N ALA A 133 7.41 10.17 -1.89
CA ALA A 133 6.24 11.00 -2.11
C ALA A 133 6.56 12.48 -1.89
N ASP A 134 7.23 12.82 -0.79
CA ASP A 134 7.65 14.19 -0.49
C ASP A 134 8.60 14.75 -1.53
N LYS A 135 9.49 13.94 -2.10
CA LYS A 135 10.38 14.37 -3.18
C LYS A 135 9.58 14.82 -4.40
N LEU A 136 8.55 14.07 -4.79
CA LEU A 136 7.62 14.46 -5.86
C LEU A 136 6.84 15.73 -5.49
N LEU A 137 6.20 15.73 -4.32
CA LEU A 137 5.30 16.81 -3.89
C LEU A 137 6.01 18.15 -3.66
N ARG A 138 7.34 18.15 -3.44
CA ARG A 138 8.14 19.38 -3.39
C ARG A 138 8.13 20.16 -4.71
N GLY A 139 7.79 19.53 -5.83
CA GLY A 139 7.60 20.20 -7.13
C GLY A 139 6.41 21.16 -7.17
N HIS A 140 5.48 21.04 -6.22
CA HIS A 140 4.27 21.87 -6.16
C HIS A 140 4.41 22.94 -5.09
N GLN A 141 3.99 24.17 -5.40
CA GLN A 141 3.92 25.27 -4.43
C GLN A 141 2.73 25.11 -3.47
N PHE A 142 1.60 24.61 -3.97
CA PHE A 142 0.36 24.45 -3.21
C PHE A 142 -0.25 23.08 -3.49
N VAL A 143 -0.22 22.19 -2.49
CA VAL A 143 -0.53 20.77 -2.69
C VAL A 143 -1.25 20.11 -1.51
N VAL A 144 -2.21 19.26 -1.80
CA VAL A 144 -2.91 18.38 -0.86
C VAL A 144 -2.53 16.94 -1.19
N CYS A 145 -2.01 16.21 -0.21
CA CYS A 145 -1.78 14.77 -0.31
C CYS A 145 -2.89 14.02 0.44
N ALA A 146 -3.80 13.40 -0.30
CA ALA A 146 -4.87 12.56 0.23
C ALA A 146 -4.35 11.15 0.58
N ILE A 147 -4.72 10.65 1.76
CA ILE A 147 -4.27 9.37 2.30
C ILE A 147 -5.47 8.54 2.77
N GLY A 148 -5.58 7.30 2.29
CA GLY A 148 -6.67 6.37 2.61
C GLY A 148 -6.54 5.78 4.02
N LEU A 149 -7.04 6.51 5.02
CA LEU A 149 -7.02 6.13 6.43
C LEU A 149 -8.40 6.37 7.03
N ARG A 150 -8.94 5.36 7.73
CA ARG A 150 -10.23 5.44 8.42
C ARG A 150 -10.08 5.34 9.93
N ALA A 151 -10.96 6.01 10.66
CA ALA A 151 -11.01 6.02 12.12
C ALA A 151 -11.27 4.62 12.67
N GLU A 152 -12.19 3.86 12.07
CA GLU A 152 -12.58 2.51 12.50
C GLU A 152 -11.45 1.47 12.37
N GLU A 153 -10.40 1.74 11.60
CA GLU A 153 -9.30 0.79 11.43
C GLU A 153 -8.47 0.60 12.72
N SER A 154 -8.42 1.59 13.62
CA SER A 154 -7.87 1.45 14.98
C SER A 154 -8.05 2.70 15.85
N SER A 155 -7.95 2.54 17.18
CA SER A 155 -7.95 3.66 18.13
C SER A 155 -6.88 4.72 17.84
N ALA A 156 -5.73 4.33 17.28
CA ALA A 156 -4.67 5.26 16.88
C ALA A 156 -5.01 6.06 15.62
N ARG A 157 -5.81 5.48 14.70
CA ARG A 157 -6.30 6.14 13.49
C ARG A 157 -7.51 7.03 13.78
N ALA A 158 -8.38 6.63 14.71
CA ALA A 158 -9.48 7.46 15.18
C ALA A 158 -9.02 8.82 15.74
N LYS A 159 -7.84 8.86 16.37
CA LYS A 159 -7.23 10.09 16.92
C LYS A 159 -6.47 10.94 15.88
N LYS A 160 -6.46 10.55 14.60
CA LYS A 160 -5.81 11.35 13.54
C LYS A 160 -6.71 12.51 13.14
N PRO A 161 -6.15 13.70 12.86
CA PRO A 161 -6.93 14.80 12.30
C PRO A 161 -7.41 14.43 10.89
N ARG A 162 -8.53 15.00 10.46
CA ARG A 162 -9.04 14.90 9.10
C ARG A 162 -8.07 15.54 8.11
N TYR A 163 -7.44 16.65 8.49
CA TYR A 163 -6.37 17.29 7.71
C TYR A 163 -5.35 17.96 8.62
N GLN A 164 -4.12 18.10 8.13
CA GLN A 164 -3.04 18.77 8.84
C GLN A 164 -1.98 19.29 7.88
N VAL A 165 -1.18 20.27 8.31
CA VAL A 165 0.00 20.69 7.54
C VAL A 165 0.98 19.54 7.40
N ARG A 166 1.48 19.35 6.18
CA ARG A 166 2.54 18.38 5.85
C ARG A 166 3.90 19.01 6.14
N ASN A 167 4.27 19.01 7.42
CA ASN A 167 5.45 19.69 7.96
C ASN A 167 6.78 19.34 7.27
N ASP A 168 6.92 18.13 6.71
CA ASP A 168 8.17 17.69 6.06
C ASP A 168 8.48 18.45 4.75
N ILE A 169 7.47 19.07 4.12
CA ILE A 169 7.62 19.78 2.84
C ILE A 169 7.09 21.22 2.84
N ALA A 170 6.22 21.59 3.79
CA ALA A 170 5.74 22.96 3.94
C ALA A 170 6.88 23.92 4.34
N SER A 171 6.78 25.17 3.91
CA SER A 171 7.69 26.25 4.36
C SER A 171 7.64 26.40 5.87
N VAL A 172 8.79 26.74 6.48
CA VAL A 172 9.04 26.70 7.93
C VAL A 172 7.96 27.45 8.73
N TRP A 173 7.51 28.59 8.23
CA TRP A 173 6.54 29.48 8.88
C TRP A 173 5.14 28.86 9.03
N TYR A 174 4.78 27.88 8.20
CA TYR A 174 3.46 27.25 8.20
C TYR A 174 3.42 25.94 8.96
N LYS A 175 4.58 25.41 9.37
CA LYS A 175 4.67 24.11 10.03
C LYS A 175 3.87 24.11 11.33
N THR A 176 3.09 23.06 11.55
CA THR A 176 2.37 22.85 12.81
C THR A 176 3.35 22.77 13.98
N PRO A 177 3.18 23.62 15.02
CA PRO A 177 3.99 23.58 16.23
C PRO A 177 3.88 22.23 16.94
N GLN A 178 4.95 21.84 17.65
CA GLN A 178 4.96 20.61 18.45
C GLN A 178 3.97 20.66 19.64
N SER A 179 3.51 21.84 20.03
CA SER A 179 2.49 22.04 21.06
C SER A 179 1.10 21.56 20.63
N CYS A 180 0.79 21.53 19.33
CA CYS A 180 -0.48 21.02 18.80
C CYS A 180 -0.48 19.49 18.84
N LYS A 181 -1.12 18.91 19.86
CA LYS A 181 -1.12 17.46 20.11
C LYS A 181 -2.38 16.79 19.58
N SER A 182 -3.54 17.41 19.78
CA SER A 182 -4.85 16.86 19.40
C SER A 182 -5.12 16.95 17.89
N ALA A 183 -6.14 16.23 17.42
CA ALA A 183 -6.60 16.32 16.05
C ALA A 183 -7.15 17.73 15.75
N GLU A 184 -8.01 18.23 16.64
CA GLU A 184 -8.68 19.53 16.53
C GLU A 184 -7.69 20.70 16.58
N GLU A 185 -6.62 20.59 17.37
CA GLU A 185 -5.54 21.59 17.39
C GLU A 185 -4.78 21.63 16.06
N LYS A 186 -4.54 20.48 15.44
CA LYS A 186 -3.84 20.38 14.15
C LYS A 186 -4.69 20.87 12.98
N GLU A 187 -5.99 20.58 13.01
CA GLU A 187 -6.96 21.08 12.03
C GLU A 187 -7.07 22.60 12.11
N ARG A 188 -7.28 23.15 13.32
CA ARG A 188 -7.31 24.61 13.55
C ARG A 188 -6.02 25.29 13.12
N TRP A 189 -4.87 24.68 13.41
CA TRP A 189 -3.58 25.22 12.93
C TRP A 189 -3.49 25.21 11.41
N ALA A 190 -3.93 24.14 10.73
CA ALA A 190 -3.89 24.08 9.27
C ALA A 190 -4.75 25.18 8.63
N GLU A 191 -5.92 25.47 9.20
CA GLU A 191 -6.79 26.58 8.78
C GLU A 191 -6.12 27.93 8.98
N GLN A 192 -5.55 28.19 10.17
CA GLN A 192 -4.85 29.43 10.45
C GLN A 192 -3.62 29.62 9.55
N ALA A 193 -2.82 28.56 9.37
CA ALA A 193 -1.64 28.58 8.53
C ALA A 193 -1.98 28.82 7.05
N TYR A 194 -3.15 28.36 6.60
CA TYR A 194 -3.64 28.64 5.25
C TYR A 194 -4.03 30.11 5.07
N GLN A 195 -4.72 30.72 6.04
CA GLN A 195 -5.02 32.18 5.98
C GLN A 195 -3.73 33.00 5.92
N ASN A 196 -2.77 32.68 6.79
CA ASN A 196 -1.44 33.30 6.76
C ASN A 196 -0.68 33.07 5.44
N TRP A 197 -0.97 31.99 4.72
CA TRP A 197 -0.39 31.71 3.41
C TRP A 197 -1.06 32.51 2.30
N LEU A 198 -2.38 32.73 2.39
CA LEU A 198 -3.12 33.59 1.46
C LEU A 198 -2.68 35.06 1.57
N ASP A 199 -2.52 35.55 2.80
CA ASP A 199 -2.21 36.96 3.10
C ASP A 199 -0.73 37.32 2.86
N ASN A 200 0.13 36.33 2.61
CA ASN A 200 1.57 36.56 2.46
C ASN A 200 1.96 36.75 0.98
N ASP A 201 2.56 37.90 0.66
CA ASP A 201 3.08 38.20 -0.68
C ASP A 201 4.14 37.18 -1.15
N ARG A 202 4.90 36.60 -0.21
CA ARG A 202 5.90 35.55 -0.44
C ARG A 202 5.38 34.21 0.08
N LYS A 203 4.35 33.70 -0.60
CA LYS A 203 3.62 32.47 -0.26
C LYS A 203 4.51 31.27 0.13
N GLY A 204 5.68 31.06 -0.48
CA GLY A 204 6.45 29.83 -0.22
C GLY A 204 5.64 28.56 -0.54
N ARG A 205 6.01 27.40 0.01
CA ARG A 205 5.28 26.14 -0.20
C ARG A 205 4.27 25.90 0.91
N PHE A 206 3.01 25.66 0.54
CA PHE A 206 1.98 25.18 1.45
C PHE A 206 1.53 23.79 1.05
N ALA A 207 1.59 22.87 2.02
CA ALA A 207 1.31 21.47 1.77
C ALA A 207 0.45 20.89 2.90
N LEU A 208 -0.58 20.16 2.54
CA LEU A 208 -1.49 19.50 3.48
C LEU A 208 -1.45 17.98 3.30
N SER A 209 -1.70 17.26 4.38
CA SER A 209 -2.15 15.86 4.33
C SER A 209 -3.63 15.83 4.69
N TRP A 210 -4.43 15.12 3.91
CA TRP A 210 -5.88 15.00 4.07
C TRP A 210 -6.28 13.53 4.16
N HIS A 211 -7.23 13.20 5.03
CA HIS A 211 -7.85 11.88 5.19
C HIS A 211 -9.32 11.99 4.77
N PRO A 212 -9.64 11.86 3.47
CA PRO A 212 -10.97 12.15 2.92
C PRO A 212 -12.06 11.18 3.35
N ILE A 213 -11.66 9.98 3.75
CA ILE A 213 -12.54 8.87 4.13
C ILE A 213 -12.40 8.53 5.62
N HIS A 214 -11.93 9.48 6.43
CA HIS A 214 -11.60 9.24 7.84
C HIS A 214 -12.79 8.71 8.63
N ASP A 215 -13.97 9.24 8.37
CA ASP A 215 -15.24 8.91 9.02
C ASP A 215 -16.03 7.81 8.30
N TRP A 216 -15.50 7.22 7.23
CA TRP A 216 -16.19 6.18 6.47
C TRP A 216 -16.17 4.84 7.20
N SER A 217 -17.30 4.14 7.11
CA SER A 217 -17.43 2.75 7.51
C SER A 217 -16.79 1.80 6.49
N LEU A 218 -16.53 0.55 6.91
CA LEU A 218 -16.08 -0.49 5.99
C LEU A 218 -17.12 -0.77 4.88
N ALA A 219 -18.42 -0.70 5.21
CA ALA A 219 -19.49 -0.92 4.24
C ALA A 219 -19.49 0.15 3.15
N GLU A 220 -19.33 1.43 3.53
CA GLU A 220 -19.22 2.55 2.58
C GLU A 220 -18.00 2.41 1.66
N VAL A 221 -16.86 1.93 2.18
CA VAL A 221 -15.68 1.64 1.35
C VAL A 221 -15.97 0.58 0.29
N TRP A 222 -16.62 -0.51 0.65
CA TRP A 222 -16.98 -1.54 -0.32
C TRP A 222 -18.01 -1.05 -1.33
N GLN A 223 -19.02 -0.32 -0.87
CA GLN A 223 -20.05 0.28 -1.71
C GLN A 223 -19.44 1.24 -2.74
N GLN A 224 -18.52 2.12 -2.31
CA GLN A 224 -17.83 3.06 -3.19
C GLN A 224 -16.97 2.34 -4.25
N ASN A 225 -16.46 1.15 -3.91
CA ASN A 225 -15.75 0.29 -4.85
C ASN A 225 -16.68 -0.53 -5.75
N GLY A 226 -18.00 -0.45 -5.59
CA GLY A 226 -18.97 -1.19 -6.40
C GLY A 226 -19.17 -2.65 -5.96
N THR A 227 -18.97 -2.96 -4.67
CA THR A 227 -19.20 -4.29 -4.08
C THR A 227 -19.77 -4.15 -2.65
N SER A 228 -19.90 -5.25 -1.91
CA SER A 228 -20.39 -5.25 -0.53
C SER A 228 -19.61 -6.25 0.33
N CYS A 229 -19.77 -6.17 1.65
CA CYS A 229 -19.19 -7.15 2.59
C CYS A 229 -19.65 -8.58 2.25
N GLU A 230 -20.91 -8.75 1.90
CA GLU A 230 -21.54 -10.03 1.57
C GLU A 230 -20.98 -10.59 0.25
N ASP A 231 -20.77 -9.75 -0.77
CA ASP A 231 -20.16 -10.18 -2.02
C ASP A 231 -18.70 -10.61 -1.83
N VAL A 232 -17.93 -9.86 -1.03
CA VAL A 232 -16.55 -10.23 -0.68
C VAL A 232 -16.51 -11.57 0.06
N ALA A 233 -17.40 -11.78 1.04
CA ALA A 233 -17.49 -13.03 1.79
C ALA A 233 -17.86 -14.20 0.87
N ARG A 234 -18.89 -14.03 0.03
CA ARG A 234 -19.33 -15.03 -0.95
C ARG A 234 -18.21 -15.42 -1.91
N ARG A 235 -17.48 -14.44 -2.45
CA ARG A 235 -16.33 -14.68 -3.34
C ARG A 235 -15.19 -15.38 -2.61
N SER A 236 -14.97 -15.06 -1.33
CA SER A 236 -13.96 -15.75 -0.51
C SER A 236 -14.31 -17.23 -0.30
N THR A 237 -15.58 -17.57 -0.10
CA THR A 237 -16.02 -18.97 -0.06
C THR A 237 -15.78 -19.69 -1.40
N LEU A 238 -16.10 -19.05 -2.52
CA LEU A 238 -15.81 -19.61 -3.85
C LEU A 238 -14.30 -19.84 -4.04
N TYR A 239 -13.47 -18.87 -3.62
CA TYR A 239 -12.02 -19.00 -3.67
C TYR A 239 -11.52 -20.21 -2.89
N GLN A 240 -12.00 -20.37 -1.64
CA GLN A 240 -11.63 -21.48 -0.77
C GLN A 240 -12.08 -22.84 -1.31
N SER A 241 -13.17 -22.90 -2.06
CA SER A 241 -13.66 -24.12 -2.72
C SER A 241 -12.87 -24.51 -3.98
N GLY A 242 -11.97 -23.64 -4.47
CA GLY A 242 -11.22 -23.85 -5.72
C GLY A 242 -11.89 -23.32 -6.99
N GLU A 243 -13.07 -22.71 -6.86
CA GLU A 243 -13.83 -22.03 -7.94
C GLU A 243 -13.22 -20.65 -8.29
N LEU A 244 -11.92 -20.64 -8.59
CA LEU A 244 -11.11 -19.42 -8.69
C LEU A 244 -11.63 -18.42 -9.74
N LYS A 245 -12.08 -18.91 -10.90
CA LYS A 245 -12.58 -18.03 -11.97
C LYS A 245 -13.84 -17.28 -11.54
N GLN A 246 -14.83 -17.99 -10.96
CA GLN A 246 -16.06 -17.34 -10.48
C GLN A 246 -15.78 -16.41 -9.30
N ALA A 247 -14.85 -16.77 -8.41
CA ALA A 247 -14.46 -15.95 -7.28
C ALA A 247 -13.86 -14.59 -7.73
N LEU A 248 -12.98 -14.62 -8.73
CA LEU A 248 -12.15 -13.48 -9.12
C LEU A 248 -12.73 -12.62 -10.24
N GLN A 249 -13.49 -13.21 -11.15
CA GLN A 249 -13.99 -12.51 -12.34
C GLN A 249 -14.87 -11.31 -11.94
N GLY A 250 -14.54 -10.14 -12.49
CA GLY A 250 -15.28 -8.90 -12.29
C GLY A 250 -15.22 -8.31 -10.88
N PHE A 251 -14.36 -8.80 -9.99
CA PHE A 251 -14.18 -8.18 -8.68
C PHE A 251 -13.50 -6.80 -8.84
N PRO A 252 -14.04 -5.71 -8.25
CA PRO A 252 -13.58 -4.34 -8.55
C PRO A 252 -12.36 -3.89 -7.75
N CYS A 253 -11.95 -4.65 -6.74
CA CYS A 253 -10.76 -4.42 -5.93
C CYS A 253 -9.69 -5.49 -6.21
N HIS A 254 -8.52 -5.33 -5.60
CA HIS A 254 -7.45 -6.31 -5.73
C HIS A 254 -7.87 -7.71 -5.21
N TRP A 255 -7.46 -8.76 -5.94
CA TRP A 255 -7.87 -10.15 -5.70
C TRP A 255 -7.52 -10.70 -4.31
N ALA A 256 -6.50 -10.15 -3.65
CA ALA A 256 -6.10 -10.58 -2.30
C ALA A 256 -7.25 -10.52 -1.27
N TYR A 257 -8.24 -9.63 -1.45
CA TYR A 257 -9.42 -9.60 -0.58
C TYR A 257 -10.31 -10.83 -0.77
N VAL A 258 -10.41 -11.34 -2.00
CA VAL A 258 -11.11 -12.60 -2.31
C VAL A 258 -10.33 -13.81 -1.79
N SER A 259 -9.00 -13.73 -1.69
CA SER A 259 -8.22 -14.75 -0.97
C SER A 259 -8.27 -14.58 0.56
N SER A 260 -9.26 -13.83 1.08
CA SER A 260 -9.50 -13.61 2.52
C SER A 260 -8.53 -12.65 3.22
N ASN A 261 -7.75 -11.81 2.51
CA ASN A 261 -6.94 -10.79 3.15
C ASN A 261 -7.81 -9.67 3.74
N SER A 262 -7.59 -9.26 4.99
CA SER A 262 -8.37 -8.18 5.62
C SER A 262 -7.88 -6.78 5.19
N ARG A 263 -6.57 -6.66 4.91
CA ARG A 263 -5.90 -5.40 4.58
C ARG A 263 -4.79 -5.59 3.56
N LEU A 264 -4.93 -4.97 2.40
CA LEU A 264 -3.87 -4.95 1.40
C LEU A 264 -2.85 -3.85 1.72
N SER A 265 -1.66 -4.30 2.10
CA SER A 265 -0.44 -3.49 2.18
C SER A 265 0.67 -4.24 1.43
N CYS A 266 1.85 -4.45 2.02
CA CYS A 266 2.76 -5.47 1.49
C CYS A 266 2.17 -6.87 1.74
N SER A 267 2.51 -7.85 0.91
CA SER A 267 2.13 -9.26 1.10
C SER A 267 2.58 -9.81 2.45
N LEU A 268 3.81 -9.48 2.88
CA LEU A 268 4.34 -9.85 4.19
C LEU A 268 4.58 -8.60 5.02
N CYS A 269 3.50 -7.92 5.41
CA CYS A 269 3.61 -6.72 6.22
C CYS A 269 3.88 -7.06 7.69
N VAL A 270 4.96 -6.52 8.26
CA VAL A 270 5.31 -6.71 9.69
C VAL A 270 4.25 -6.14 10.66
N LEU A 271 3.32 -5.31 10.17
CA LEU A 271 2.21 -4.77 10.96
C LEU A 271 0.88 -5.50 10.75
N ALA A 272 0.86 -6.53 9.90
CA ALA A 272 -0.35 -7.29 9.61
C ALA A 272 -0.67 -8.31 10.71
N SER A 273 -1.93 -8.76 10.72
CA SER A 273 -2.37 -9.86 11.57
C SER A 273 -1.70 -11.17 11.15
N SER A 274 -1.70 -12.18 12.02
CA SER A 274 -1.19 -13.51 11.66
C SER A 274 -1.95 -14.10 10.47
N HIS A 275 -3.27 -13.87 10.41
CA HIS A 275 -4.13 -14.28 9.29
C HIS A 275 -3.67 -13.70 7.95
N ASP A 276 -3.46 -12.37 7.89
CA ASP A 276 -3.02 -11.70 6.66
C ASP A 276 -1.59 -12.09 6.27
N ILE A 277 -0.70 -12.31 7.25
CA ILE A 277 0.66 -12.81 7.01
C ILE A 277 0.64 -14.21 6.42
N LEU A 278 -0.20 -15.11 6.95
CA LEU A 278 -0.36 -16.47 6.44
C LEU A 278 -0.87 -16.46 4.99
N ASN A 279 -1.90 -15.67 4.71
CA ASN A 279 -2.43 -15.52 3.36
C ASN A 279 -1.37 -14.93 2.41
N GLY A 280 -0.64 -13.91 2.86
CA GLY A 280 0.49 -13.35 2.12
C GLY A 280 1.60 -14.36 1.84
N ALA A 281 1.91 -15.22 2.80
CA ALA A 281 2.93 -16.26 2.66
C ALA A 281 2.53 -17.33 1.63
N GLN A 282 1.25 -17.71 1.59
CA GLN A 282 0.71 -18.65 0.60
C GLN A 282 0.80 -18.10 -0.83
N HIS A 283 0.78 -16.78 -1.00
CA HIS A 283 0.72 -16.11 -2.30
C HIS A 283 2.01 -15.39 -2.72
N ASN A 284 2.99 -15.32 -1.82
CA ASN A 284 4.32 -14.79 -2.08
C ASN A 284 5.38 -15.64 -1.36
N LEU A 285 5.38 -16.94 -1.66
CA LEU A 285 6.19 -17.96 -1.00
C LEU A 285 7.69 -17.62 -1.06
N ARG A 286 8.16 -17.13 -2.20
CA ARG A 286 9.58 -16.75 -2.38
C ARG A 286 10.02 -15.69 -1.37
N THR A 287 9.21 -14.63 -1.22
CA THR A 287 9.50 -13.56 -0.26
C THR A 287 9.34 -14.05 1.17
N TRP A 288 8.39 -14.96 1.44
CA TRP A 288 8.29 -15.59 2.76
C TRP A 288 9.55 -16.38 3.12
N THR A 289 10.06 -17.21 2.20
CA THR A 289 11.29 -17.99 2.41
C THR A 289 12.49 -17.07 2.69
N GLU A 290 12.62 -15.97 1.94
CA GLU A 290 13.69 -15.01 2.15
C GLU A 290 13.61 -14.36 3.55
N LEU A 291 12.42 -13.92 3.96
CA LEU A 291 12.23 -13.31 5.27
C LEU A 291 12.43 -14.31 6.41
N ALA A 292 11.97 -15.56 6.24
CA ALA A 292 12.19 -16.63 7.21
C ALA A 292 13.69 -16.96 7.38
N LEU A 293 14.46 -16.99 6.28
CA LEU A 293 15.91 -17.15 6.34
C LEU A 293 16.58 -15.97 7.06
N MET A 294 16.10 -14.75 6.83
CA MET A 294 16.57 -13.56 7.54
C MET A 294 16.31 -13.67 9.06
N GLU A 295 15.18 -14.25 9.50
CA GLU A 295 14.96 -14.52 10.93
C GLU A 295 16.00 -15.49 11.51
N VAL A 296 16.22 -16.63 10.84
CA VAL A 296 17.17 -17.68 11.30
C VAL A 296 18.58 -17.14 11.40
N THR A 297 19.03 -16.44 10.36
CA THR A 297 20.41 -15.95 10.26
C THR A 297 20.70 -14.80 11.22
N SER A 298 19.68 -13.99 11.54
CA SER A 298 19.84 -12.84 12.42
C SER A 298 19.54 -13.12 13.89
N GLY A 299 18.81 -14.21 14.19
CA GLY A 299 18.30 -14.50 15.53
C GLY A 299 17.13 -13.60 15.98
N TRP A 300 16.58 -12.76 15.10
CA TRP A 300 15.45 -11.87 15.41
C TRP A 300 14.16 -12.30 14.73
N SER A 301 13.13 -12.56 15.54
CA SER A 301 11.77 -12.80 15.07
C SER A 301 11.20 -11.60 14.29
N PHE A 302 10.51 -11.87 13.17
CA PHE A 302 9.94 -10.88 12.25
C PHE A 302 8.97 -9.94 12.94
N GLN A 303 8.09 -10.49 13.78
CA GLN A 303 7.27 -9.74 14.72
C GLN A 303 7.74 -10.05 16.14
N GLN A 304 7.56 -9.13 17.10
CA GLN A 304 8.01 -9.35 18.48
C GLN A 304 7.41 -10.64 19.06
N GLY A 305 8.29 -11.63 19.31
CA GLY A 305 7.90 -12.94 19.83
C GLY A 305 7.16 -13.85 18.84
N ARG A 306 7.13 -13.51 17.54
CA ARG A 306 6.45 -14.29 16.51
C ARG A 306 7.36 -14.47 15.29
N TRP A 307 7.70 -15.72 15.04
CA TRP A 307 8.57 -16.12 13.95
C TRP A 307 7.71 -16.46 12.71
N LEU A 308 8.09 -16.01 11.51
CA LEU A 308 7.47 -16.45 10.27
C LEU A 308 7.57 -17.97 10.11
N LEU A 309 8.68 -18.57 10.54
CA LEU A 309 8.84 -20.03 10.57
C LEU A 309 7.79 -20.73 11.45
N SER A 310 7.38 -20.11 12.56
CA SER A 310 6.32 -20.70 13.41
C SER A 310 4.93 -20.59 12.79
N LEU A 311 4.79 -19.79 11.73
CA LEU A 311 3.57 -19.67 10.93
C LEU A 311 3.59 -20.62 9.73
N ALA A 312 4.63 -21.44 9.55
CA ALA A 312 4.63 -22.48 8.54
C ALA A 312 3.61 -23.58 8.91
N SER A 313 2.49 -23.66 8.19
CA SER A 313 1.59 -24.81 8.23
C SER A 313 1.93 -25.80 7.10
N GLU A 314 1.44 -27.04 7.21
CA GLU A 314 1.53 -28.05 6.13
C GLU A 314 0.95 -27.51 4.79
N ASP A 315 -0.01 -26.57 4.85
CA ASP A 315 -0.59 -25.92 3.67
C ASP A 315 0.42 -25.08 2.86
N ILE A 316 1.44 -24.51 3.50
CA ILE A 316 2.49 -23.75 2.80
C ILE A 316 3.35 -24.72 1.98
N ALA A 317 3.64 -25.91 2.52
CA ALA A 317 4.41 -26.95 1.83
C ALA A 317 3.64 -27.54 0.63
N LEU A 318 2.30 -27.56 0.69
CA LEU A 318 1.41 -28.02 -0.39
C LEU A 318 1.10 -26.95 -1.47
N SER A 319 1.75 -25.78 -1.43
CA SER A 319 1.28 -24.59 -2.17
C SER A 319 1.65 -24.51 -3.66
N LEU A 320 2.61 -25.27 -4.18
CA LEU A 320 3.08 -25.07 -5.57
C LEU A 320 2.02 -25.35 -6.65
N VAL A 321 1.20 -26.40 -6.49
CA VAL A 321 0.14 -26.74 -7.46
C VAL A 321 -0.99 -25.71 -7.39
N LYS A 322 -1.40 -25.31 -6.18
CA LYS A 322 -2.42 -24.28 -5.95
C LYS A 322 -1.97 -22.93 -6.50
N GLU A 323 -0.72 -22.55 -6.27
CA GLU A 323 -0.10 -21.33 -6.80
C GLU A 323 -0.07 -21.34 -8.33
N LYS A 324 0.29 -22.47 -8.96
CA LYS A 324 0.28 -22.60 -10.42
C LYS A 324 -1.13 -22.42 -11.01
N GLN A 325 -2.14 -23.04 -10.40
CA GLN A 325 -3.53 -22.92 -10.83
C GLN A 325 -4.04 -21.48 -10.65
N LEU A 326 -3.79 -20.87 -9.49
CA LEU A 326 -4.12 -19.47 -9.23
C LEU A 326 -3.45 -18.54 -10.22
N ARG A 327 -2.14 -18.69 -10.43
CA ARG A 327 -1.36 -17.83 -11.32
C ARG A 327 -1.86 -17.92 -12.76
N LYS A 328 -2.25 -19.10 -13.23
CA LYS A 328 -2.91 -19.27 -14.53
C LYS A 328 -4.20 -18.45 -14.60
N VAL A 329 -5.11 -18.61 -13.64
CA VAL A 329 -6.37 -17.86 -13.62
C VAL A 329 -6.15 -16.35 -13.51
N LEU A 330 -5.19 -15.90 -12.71
CA LEU A 330 -4.83 -14.47 -12.59
C LEU A 330 -4.30 -13.91 -13.91
N CYS A 331 -3.49 -14.65 -14.66
CA CYS A 331 -3.02 -14.25 -15.98
C CYS A 331 -4.17 -14.23 -17.01
N ASP A 332 -5.01 -15.27 -17.02
CA ASP A 332 -6.18 -15.37 -17.92
C ASP A 332 -7.16 -14.20 -17.70
N LEU A 333 -7.29 -13.74 -16.45
CA LEU A 333 -8.11 -12.57 -16.07
C LEU A 333 -7.36 -11.24 -16.16
N GLN A 334 -6.11 -11.22 -16.63
CA GLN A 334 -5.26 -10.03 -16.74
C GLN A 334 -5.05 -9.28 -15.41
N LEU A 335 -5.12 -9.99 -14.29
CA LEU A 335 -4.89 -9.46 -12.94
C LEU A 335 -3.41 -9.43 -12.57
N VAL A 336 -2.58 -10.22 -13.27
CA VAL A 336 -1.11 -10.28 -13.11
C VAL A 336 -0.48 -10.45 -14.49
N GLN A 337 0.65 -9.80 -14.74
CA GLN A 337 1.41 -10.02 -15.97
C GLN A 337 2.10 -11.40 -16.01
N PRO A 338 2.16 -12.07 -17.17
CA PRO A 338 2.96 -13.28 -17.34
C PRO A 338 4.45 -12.96 -17.11
N VAL A 339 5.22 -13.93 -16.59
CA VAL A 339 6.68 -13.74 -16.48
C VAL A 339 7.26 -13.71 -17.88
N ASN A 340 8.07 -12.70 -18.19
CA ASN A 340 8.78 -12.65 -19.47
C ASN A 340 9.86 -13.76 -19.51
N PRO A 341 9.78 -14.73 -20.44
CA PRO A 341 10.75 -15.83 -20.52
C PRO A 341 12.19 -15.35 -20.82
N ILE A 342 12.36 -14.20 -21.48
CA ILE A 342 13.67 -13.59 -21.76
C ILE A 342 14.31 -13.07 -20.47
N PHE A 343 13.51 -12.56 -19.53
CA PHE A 343 13.99 -12.13 -18.21
C PHE A 343 14.53 -13.31 -17.40
N LEU A 344 13.87 -14.47 -17.48
CA LEU A 344 14.29 -15.70 -16.81
C LEU A 344 15.63 -16.23 -17.36
N LEU A 345 15.78 -16.25 -18.70
CA LEU A 345 17.02 -16.64 -19.36
C LEU A 345 18.16 -15.65 -19.06
N SER A 346 17.87 -14.36 -18.97
CA SER A 346 18.84 -13.33 -18.62
C SER A 346 19.30 -13.45 -17.17
N LEU A 347 18.38 -13.78 -16.24
CA LEU A 347 18.71 -14.06 -14.84
C LEU A 347 19.68 -15.25 -14.69
N ILE A 348 19.42 -16.35 -15.39
CA ILE A 348 20.29 -17.54 -15.39
C ILE A 348 21.68 -17.20 -15.95
N ARG A 349 21.74 -16.36 -17.00
CA ARG A 349 22.99 -15.97 -17.67
C ARG A 349 23.83 -14.97 -16.86
N LEU A 350 23.21 -14.23 -15.94
CA LEU A 350 23.86 -13.21 -15.11
C LEU A 350 24.30 -13.71 -13.73
N CYS A 351 23.85 -14.89 -13.28
CA CYS A 351 24.26 -15.49 -12.02
C CYS A 351 25.59 -16.25 -12.18
N LYS A 352 26.58 -15.96 -11.30
CA LYS A 352 27.78 -16.82 -11.17
C LYS A 352 27.37 -18.15 -10.51
N LEU A 353 28.04 -19.25 -10.85
CA LEU A 353 27.72 -20.60 -10.31
C LEU A 353 27.64 -20.63 -8.77
N ALA A 354 28.50 -19.88 -8.08
CA ALA A 354 28.52 -19.74 -6.62
C ALA A 354 27.39 -18.87 -6.03
N GLN A 355 26.58 -18.22 -6.86
CA GLN A 355 25.35 -17.52 -6.46
C GLN A 355 24.11 -18.40 -6.65
N LEU A 356 24.22 -19.49 -7.43
CA LEU A 356 23.18 -20.51 -7.55
C LEU A 356 23.12 -21.42 -6.31
N THR A 357 24.18 -21.46 -5.49
CA THR A 357 24.22 -22.25 -4.24
C THR A 357 23.41 -21.65 -3.09
N PHE A 358 22.92 -20.41 -3.22
CA PHE A 358 21.92 -19.80 -2.32
C PHE A 358 20.47 -20.11 -2.75
N TRP A 359 20.30 -20.74 -3.90
CA TRP A 359 19.00 -21.19 -4.39
C TRP A 359 18.92 -22.64 -3.94
N THR A 360 18.07 -22.93 -2.98
CA THR A 360 17.89 -24.30 -2.50
C THR A 360 17.47 -25.19 -3.68
N GLU A 361 17.75 -26.49 -3.62
CA GLU A 361 17.36 -27.44 -4.68
C GLU A 361 15.87 -27.30 -5.04
N GLU A 362 15.02 -26.92 -4.08
CA GLU A 362 13.59 -26.68 -4.29
C GLU A 362 13.30 -25.44 -5.14
N ALA A 363 14.10 -24.37 -5.05
CA ALA A 363 13.97 -23.18 -5.89
C ALA A 363 14.38 -23.47 -7.34
N VAL A 364 15.41 -24.30 -7.53
CA VAL A 364 15.86 -24.76 -8.85
C VAL A 364 14.86 -25.76 -9.44
N VAL A 365 14.29 -26.67 -8.63
CA VAL A 365 13.24 -27.62 -9.03
C VAL A 365 11.93 -26.90 -9.36
N ALA A 366 11.54 -25.87 -8.62
CA ALA A 366 10.36 -25.04 -8.92
C ALA A 366 10.52 -24.29 -10.26
N ILE A 367 11.73 -23.83 -10.59
CA ILE A 367 12.04 -23.17 -11.87
C ILE A 367 12.18 -24.20 -13.00
N ALA A 368 12.81 -25.34 -12.77
CA ALA A 368 12.95 -26.43 -13.74
C ALA A 368 11.59 -27.07 -14.08
N ASN A 369 10.68 -27.18 -13.13
CA ASN A 369 9.31 -27.66 -13.36
C ASN A 369 8.42 -26.63 -14.08
N GLN A 370 8.73 -25.32 -13.98
CA GLN A 370 8.12 -24.31 -14.87
C GLN A 370 8.68 -24.39 -16.30
N LEU A 371 9.95 -24.78 -16.48
CA LEU A 371 10.60 -24.91 -17.80
C LEU A 371 10.18 -26.16 -18.59
N ARG A 372 9.76 -27.25 -17.93
CA ARG A 372 9.24 -28.46 -18.62
C ARG A 372 7.87 -28.28 -19.28
N ILE A 373 7.18 -27.16 -19.06
CA ILE A 373 5.83 -26.89 -19.61
C ILE A 373 5.89 -26.31 -21.03
N CYS A 374 7.07 -25.99 -21.56
CA CYS A 374 7.26 -25.55 -22.95
C CYS A 374 8.11 -26.53 -23.77
N SER A 375 7.94 -27.84 -23.56
CA SER A 375 8.34 -28.82 -24.58
C SER A 375 7.12 -29.11 -25.47
N ILE A 376 7.24 -28.69 -26.72
CA ILE A 376 6.36 -29.09 -27.82
C ILE A 376 6.46 -30.63 -27.91
N PRO A 377 5.34 -31.39 -27.97
CA PRO A 377 5.41 -32.81 -28.31
C PRO A 377 5.88 -32.95 -29.77
N GLU A 378 6.67 -33.98 -30.05
CA GLU A 378 7.21 -34.29 -31.39
C GLU A 378 6.22 -34.09 -32.54
#